data_AF-A0A928PAN1-F1
#
_entry.id   AF-A0A928PAN1-F1
#
_cell.length_a   1.000
_cell.length_b   1.000
_cell.length_c   1.000
_cell.angle_alpha   90.00
_cell.angle_beta   90.00
_cell.angle_gamma   90.00
#
_symmetry.space_group_name_H-M   'P 1'
#
loop_
_entity.id
_entity.type
_entity.pdbx_description
1 polymer ?
#
loop_
_entity_poly.entity_id
_entity_poly.type
_entity_poly.pdbx_seq_one_letter_code
_entity_poly.pdbx_strand_id
1 'polypeptide(L)'
;LTEVVGEPMLMTTPTEPFELKSLHVRAKPTLWNEGPCVIKVGNKYVMNYSANYYGSNDYAICVATADHPLGPWKKSVNNPVLSCRADLFGAGHNAFFKTKEGELYTSFHIQTDPQNPSGDRRTVIGKVTFTEKNGDIFQTIK
;
A
#
# COMPACT_ATOMS: atom_id res chain seq x y z
N LEU A 1 2.05 -7.27 24.12
CA LEU A 1 1.60 -8.52 23.46
C LEU A 1 2.83 -9.39 23.25
N THR A 2 2.83 -10.61 23.79
CA THR A 2 3.97 -11.56 23.69
C THR A 2 3.64 -12.78 22.83
N GLU A 3 2.39 -12.96 22.44
CA GLU A 3 1.92 -14.09 21.65
C GLU A 3 0.86 -13.66 20.63
N VAL A 4 0.72 -14.47 19.58
CA VAL A 4 -0.35 -14.35 18.58
C VAL A 4 -1.50 -15.25 19.04
N VAL A 5 -2.71 -14.70 19.05
CA VAL A 5 -3.92 -15.43 19.46
C VAL A 5 -4.69 -15.87 18.22
N GLY A 6 -5.01 -17.16 18.13
CA GLY A 6 -5.79 -17.76 17.04
C GLY A 6 -4.96 -18.07 15.79
N GLU A 7 -5.66 -18.53 14.76
CA GLU A 7 -5.04 -18.90 13.48
C GLU A 7 -4.75 -17.67 12.60
N PRO A 8 -3.63 -17.65 11.85
CA PRO A 8 -3.37 -16.61 10.86
C PRO A 8 -4.48 -16.56 9.80
N MET A 9 -5.02 -15.36 9.58
CA MET A 9 -6.03 -15.12 8.53
C MET A 9 -5.37 -14.46 7.33
N LEU A 10 -5.54 -15.06 6.14
CA LEU A 10 -5.07 -14.46 4.89
C LEU A 10 -5.85 -13.17 4.62
N MET A 11 -5.12 -12.05 4.47
CA MET A 11 -5.73 -10.75 4.18
C MET A 11 -5.82 -10.51 2.68
N THR A 12 -4.69 -10.54 1.97
CA THR A 12 -4.65 -10.39 0.51
C THR A 12 -3.59 -11.29 -0.09
N THR A 13 -3.76 -11.61 -1.37
CA THR A 13 -2.73 -12.25 -2.19
C THR A 13 -2.71 -11.56 -3.55
N PRO A 14 -1.57 -11.47 -4.27
CA PRO A 14 -1.53 -10.86 -5.60
C PRO A 14 -2.45 -11.59 -6.58
N THR A 15 -3.47 -10.89 -7.08
CA THR A 15 -4.48 -11.43 -8.02
C THR A 15 -4.84 -10.44 -9.12
N GLU A 16 -4.67 -9.15 -8.86
CA GLU A 16 -5.10 -8.10 -9.78
C GLU A 16 -4.01 -7.79 -10.80
N PRO A 17 -4.36 -7.45 -12.07
CA PRO A 17 -3.37 -7.17 -13.11
C PRO A 17 -2.28 -6.17 -12.72
N PHE A 18 -2.59 -5.16 -11.90
CA PHE A 18 -1.61 -4.17 -11.44
C PHE A 18 -0.56 -4.73 -10.45
N GLU A 19 -0.82 -5.88 -9.83
CA GLU A 19 0.07 -6.57 -8.88
C GLU A 19 0.98 -7.61 -9.57
N LEU A 20 0.71 -7.92 -10.84
CA LEU A 20 1.37 -8.99 -11.58
C LEU A 20 2.57 -8.49 -12.40
N LYS A 21 2.90 -7.20 -12.33
CA LYS A 21 3.96 -6.59 -13.14
C LYS A 21 5.35 -7.16 -12.85
N SER A 22 5.50 -7.90 -11.75
CA SER A 22 6.80 -8.45 -11.32
C SER A 22 7.02 -9.91 -11.67
N LEU A 23 6.12 -10.54 -12.42
CA LEU A 23 6.26 -11.96 -12.82
C LEU A 23 7.56 -12.26 -13.56
N HIS A 24 8.11 -11.28 -14.29
CA HIS A 24 9.27 -11.47 -15.17
C HIS A 24 10.46 -10.58 -14.82
N VAL A 25 10.45 -9.93 -13.64
CA VAL A 25 11.52 -8.98 -13.25
C VAL A 25 12.70 -9.68 -12.54
N ARG A 26 12.56 -10.97 -12.20
CA ARG A 26 13.63 -11.79 -11.61
C ARG A 26 13.68 -13.16 -12.27
N ALA A 27 14.80 -13.86 -12.09
CA ALA A 27 15.00 -15.22 -12.63
C ALA A 27 13.95 -16.22 -12.14
N LYS A 28 13.46 -16.06 -10.91
CA LYS A 28 12.30 -16.80 -10.39
C LYS A 28 11.09 -15.86 -10.35
N PRO A 29 9.97 -16.21 -11.00
CA PRO A 29 8.75 -15.44 -10.88
C PRO A 29 8.36 -15.28 -9.41
N THR A 30 8.09 -14.06 -8.99
CA THR A 30 7.66 -13.76 -7.62
C THR A 30 6.65 -12.62 -7.67
N LEU A 31 5.61 -12.74 -6.85
CA LEU A 31 4.56 -11.74 -6.71
C LEU A 31 4.55 -11.26 -5.26
N TRP A 32 4.21 -9.99 -5.07
CA TRP A 32 4.29 -9.34 -3.75
C TRP A 32 2.98 -8.65 -3.39
N ASN A 33 2.52 -8.96 -2.18
CA ASN A 33 1.68 -8.10 -1.36
C ASN A 33 2.43 -8.01 -0.02
N GLU A 34 2.92 -6.83 0.35
CA GLU A 34 3.76 -6.65 1.54
C GLU A 34 3.56 -5.27 2.18
N GLY A 35 4.28 -5.01 3.28
CA GLY A 35 4.25 -3.73 3.97
C GLY A 35 2.84 -3.24 4.37
N PRO A 36 2.03 -4.06 5.07
CA PRO A 36 0.69 -3.65 5.47
C PRO A 36 0.73 -2.53 6.53
N CYS A 37 -0.10 -1.50 6.34
CA CYS A 37 -0.34 -0.47 7.34
C CYS A 37 -1.84 -0.18 7.43
N VAL A 38 -2.43 -0.38 8.62
CA VAL A 38 -3.88 -0.33 8.81
C VAL A 38 -4.29 0.90 9.62
N ILE A 39 -5.36 1.55 9.20
CA ILE A 39 -6.04 2.61 9.94
C ILE A 39 -7.55 2.35 9.97
N LYS A 40 -8.23 2.76 11.06
CA LYS A 40 -9.69 2.73 11.16
C LYS A 40 -10.27 4.05 10.65
N VAL A 41 -11.22 3.98 9.72
CA VAL A 41 -11.92 5.12 9.12
C VAL A 41 -13.42 4.87 9.26
N GLY A 42 -14.07 5.64 10.14
CA GLY A 42 -15.45 5.39 10.54
C GLY A 42 -15.62 3.96 11.09
N ASN A 43 -16.49 3.19 10.45
CA ASN A 43 -16.77 1.79 10.82
C ASN A 43 -15.92 0.76 10.07
N LYS A 44 -15.01 1.19 9.19
CA LYS A 44 -14.19 0.29 8.36
C LYS A 44 -12.72 0.34 8.74
N TYR A 45 -12.04 -0.75 8.45
CA TYR A 45 -10.59 -0.84 8.46
C TYR A 45 -10.09 -0.63 7.04
N VAL A 46 -9.06 0.20 6.89
CA VAL A 46 -8.41 0.51 5.62
C VAL A 46 -6.95 0.09 5.75
N MET A 47 -6.52 -0.87 4.94
CA MET A 47 -5.16 -1.35 4.87
C MET A 47 -4.51 -0.83 3.61
N ASN A 48 -3.46 -0.04 3.76
CA ASN A 48 -2.49 0.11 2.70
C ASN A 48 -1.59 -1.11 2.66
N TYR A 49 -1.25 -1.57 1.46
CA TYR A 49 -0.23 -2.57 1.23
C TYR A 49 0.54 -2.20 -0.04
N SER A 50 1.74 -2.75 -0.21
CA SER A 50 2.55 -2.53 -1.39
C SER A 50 2.53 -3.75 -2.30
N ALA A 51 2.49 -3.50 -3.60
CA ALA A 51 2.56 -4.52 -4.64
C ALA A 51 3.80 -4.32 -5.52
N ASN A 52 4.16 -5.39 -6.25
CA ASN A 52 5.31 -5.47 -7.15
C ASN A 52 6.68 -5.51 -6.45
N TYR A 53 7.75 -5.64 -7.23
CA TYR A 53 9.13 -5.76 -6.77
C TYR A 53 9.67 -4.42 -6.28
N TYR A 54 10.22 -4.37 -5.06
CA TYR A 54 10.75 -3.13 -4.45
C TYR A 54 11.85 -2.45 -5.30
N GLY A 55 12.62 -3.22 -6.07
CA GLY A 55 13.67 -2.72 -6.97
C GLY A 55 13.16 -2.38 -8.37
N SER A 56 11.86 -2.13 -8.52
CA SER A 56 11.23 -1.67 -9.75
C SER A 56 10.52 -0.34 -9.52
N ASN A 57 10.43 0.48 -10.57
CA ASN A 57 9.60 1.69 -10.56
C ASN A 57 8.10 1.38 -10.47
N ASP A 58 7.69 0.14 -10.73
CA ASP A 58 6.31 -0.35 -10.61
C ASP A 58 5.88 -0.68 -9.18
N TYR A 59 6.78 -0.58 -8.18
CA TYR A 59 6.40 -0.69 -6.78
C TYR A 59 5.34 0.37 -6.45
N ALA A 60 4.23 -0.06 -5.85
CA ALA A 60 3.03 0.76 -5.73
C ALA A 60 2.24 0.51 -4.45
N ILE A 61 1.65 1.57 -3.89
CA ILE A 61 0.72 1.50 -2.76
C ILE A 61 -0.68 1.20 -3.27
N CYS A 62 -1.31 0.20 -2.66
CA CYS A 62 -2.66 -0.28 -2.91
C CYS A 62 -3.45 -0.25 -1.60
N VAL A 63 -4.77 -0.34 -1.70
CA VAL A 63 -5.73 -0.29 -0.60
C VAL A 63 -6.63 -1.52 -0.61
N ALA A 64 -6.86 -2.09 0.56
CA ALA A 64 -7.97 -3.00 0.81
C ALA A 64 -8.78 -2.54 2.03
N THR A 65 -10.07 -2.85 2.07
CA THR A 65 -10.97 -2.48 3.17
C THR A 65 -11.67 -3.70 3.76
N ALA A 66 -12.01 -3.62 5.04
CA ALA A 66 -12.77 -4.66 5.74
C ALA A 66 -13.67 -4.04 6.82
N ASP A 67 -14.78 -4.70 7.12
CA ASP A 67 -15.66 -4.32 8.24
C ASP A 67 -15.13 -4.86 9.59
N HIS A 68 -14.25 -5.86 9.55
CA HIS A 68 -13.61 -6.48 10.72
C HIS A 68 -12.08 -6.60 10.46
N PRO A 69 -11.21 -6.44 11.48
CA PRO A 69 -9.75 -6.46 11.26
C PRO A 69 -9.22 -7.82 10.76
N LEU A 70 -9.96 -8.91 11.01
CA LEU A 70 -9.66 -10.25 10.48
C LEU A 70 -10.20 -10.48 9.05
N GLY A 71 -10.77 -9.45 8.42
CA GLY A 71 -11.35 -9.53 7.08
C GLY A 71 -12.83 -9.93 7.07
N PRO A 72 -13.37 -10.31 5.89
CA PRO A 72 -12.67 -10.40 4.61
C PRO A 72 -12.18 -9.02 4.13
N TRP A 73 -11.02 -8.99 3.47
CA TRP A 73 -10.45 -7.78 2.91
C TRP A 73 -10.80 -7.67 1.42
N LYS A 74 -11.45 -6.57 1.03
CA LYS A 74 -11.83 -6.25 -0.35
C LYS A 74 -10.85 -5.23 -0.91
N LYS A 75 -10.16 -5.56 -2.00
CA LYS A 75 -9.28 -4.61 -2.71
C LYS A 75 -10.09 -3.45 -3.29
N SER A 76 -9.55 -2.23 -3.19
CA SER A 76 -10.17 -1.05 -3.77
C SER A 76 -10.13 -1.11 -5.30
N VAL A 77 -11.23 -0.71 -5.95
CA VAL A 77 -11.30 -0.54 -7.41
C VAL A 77 -10.44 0.62 -7.91
N ASN A 78 -10.00 1.52 -7.03
CA ASN A 78 -9.11 2.63 -7.35
C ASN A 78 -7.62 2.28 -7.20
N ASN A 79 -7.29 1.00 -7.03
CA ASN A 79 -5.91 0.56 -6.94
C ASN A 79 -5.19 0.61 -8.30
N PRO A 80 -3.87 0.89 -8.30
CA PRO A 80 -3.08 1.37 -7.16
C PRO A 80 -3.40 2.83 -6.81
N VAL A 81 -3.42 3.17 -5.52
CA VAL A 81 -3.69 4.56 -5.07
C VAL A 81 -2.47 5.47 -5.18
N LEU A 82 -1.27 4.87 -5.22
CA LEU A 82 -0.04 5.57 -5.57
C LEU A 82 0.88 4.63 -6.35
N SER A 83 1.11 4.95 -7.61
CA SER A 83 2.02 4.24 -8.52
C SER A 83 2.97 5.24 -9.18
N CYS A 84 3.85 4.74 -10.05
CA CYS A 84 4.78 5.57 -10.81
C CYS A 84 4.07 6.75 -11.49
N ARG A 85 4.36 7.98 -11.06
CA ARG A 85 3.82 9.22 -11.66
C ARG A 85 4.79 10.38 -11.44
N ALA A 86 5.02 11.16 -12.50
CA ALA A 86 5.91 12.33 -12.47
C ALA A 86 7.28 12.01 -11.85
N ASP A 87 7.52 12.45 -10.61
CA ASP A 87 8.76 12.31 -9.84
C ASP A 87 8.71 11.21 -8.76
N LEU A 88 7.60 10.47 -8.68
CA LEU A 88 7.40 9.37 -7.74
C LEU A 88 7.61 8.04 -8.46
N PHE A 89 8.75 7.40 -8.23
CA PHE A 89 9.12 6.11 -8.81
C PHE A 89 9.23 5.06 -7.70
N GLY A 90 8.56 3.92 -7.85
CA GLY A 90 8.61 2.82 -6.88
C GLY A 90 8.10 3.21 -5.49
N ALA A 91 6.94 3.86 -5.43
CA ALA A 91 6.35 4.35 -4.19
C ALA A 91 5.76 3.21 -3.35
N GLY A 92 6.20 3.04 -2.10
CA GLY A 92 5.64 1.98 -1.26
C GLY A 92 6.14 1.89 0.17
N HIS A 93 5.72 0.81 0.83
CA HIS A 93 5.95 0.45 2.23
C HIS A 93 5.68 1.62 3.17
N ASN A 94 4.42 2.04 3.20
CA ASN A 94 4.03 3.29 3.85
C ASN A 94 3.70 3.10 5.34
N ALA A 95 3.74 4.19 6.09
CA ALA A 95 3.24 4.28 7.45
C ALA A 95 2.43 5.55 7.65
N PHE A 96 1.21 5.41 8.19
CA PHE A 96 0.35 6.53 8.55
C PHE A 96 0.83 7.23 9.82
N PHE A 97 0.67 8.55 9.87
CA PHE A 97 0.88 9.36 11.07
C PHE A 97 0.00 10.60 11.04
N LYS A 98 -0.16 11.26 12.19
CA LYS A 98 -0.89 12.52 12.29
C LYS A 98 0.03 13.67 12.66
N THR A 99 -0.27 14.86 12.13
CA THR A 99 0.34 16.11 12.61
C THR A 99 -0.17 16.46 14.01
N LYS A 100 0.40 17.51 14.62
CA LYS A 100 -0.07 18.02 15.93
C LYS A 100 -1.51 18.54 15.84
N GLU A 101 -1.89 19.05 14.67
CA GLU A 101 -3.20 19.58 14.34
C GLU A 101 -4.20 18.46 13.98
N GLY A 102 -3.76 17.20 13.97
CA GLY A 102 -4.60 16.03 13.74
C GLY A 102 -4.77 15.65 12.26
N GLU A 103 -4.09 16.33 11.34
CA GLU A 103 -4.15 16.01 9.92
C GLU A 103 -3.45 14.68 9.62
N LEU A 104 -4.05 13.87 8.76
CA LEU A 104 -3.51 12.55 8.42
C LEU A 104 -2.52 12.65 7.25
N TYR A 105 -1.35 12.07 7.47
CA TYR A 105 -0.29 11.94 6.49
C TYR A 105 0.19 10.50 6.42
N THR A 106 0.95 10.21 5.37
CA THR A 106 1.70 8.97 5.26
C THR A 106 3.13 9.26 4.87
N SER A 107 4.06 8.55 5.49
CA SER A 107 5.43 8.43 5.02
C SER A 107 5.53 7.20 4.12
N PHE A 108 6.34 7.25 3.08
CA PHE A 108 6.63 6.12 2.18
C PHE A 108 7.98 6.37 1.52
N HIS A 109 8.55 5.34 0.90
CA HIS A 109 9.79 5.51 0.14
C HIS A 109 9.53 5.61 -1.36
N ILE A 110 10.46 6.23 -2.08
CA ILE A 110 10.60 6.17 -3.54
C ILE A 110 12.06 5.88 -3.90
N GLN A 111 12.33 5.49 -5.15
CA GLN A 111 13.69 5.31 -5.66
C GLN A 111 14.50 6.61 -5.56
N THR A 112 15.76 6.51 -5.11
CA THR A 112 16.70 7.64 -5.15
C THR A 112 17.17 7.89 -6.60
N ASP A 113 17.51 6.82 -7.32
CA ASP A 113 17.85 6.85 -8.74
C ASP A 113 16.85 5.96 -9.54
N PRO A 114 15.86 6.54 -10.24
CA PRO A 114 14.88 5.77 -11.00
C PRO A 114 15.45 5.11 -12.26
N GLN A 115 16.65 5.50 -12.72
CA GLN A 115 17.32 4.83 -13.85
C GLN A 115 18.01 3.54 -13.40
N ASN A 116 18.40 3.45 -12.13
CA ASN A 116 19.05 2.29 -11.52
C ASN A 116 18.34 1.91 -10.19
N PRO A 117 17.07 1.47 -10.26
CA PRO A 117 16.27 1.22 -9.06
C PRO A 117 16.89 0.10 -8.21
N SER A 118 16.93 0.32 -6.89
CA SER A 118 17.65 -0.57 -5.97
C SER A 118 17.09 -0.48 -4.54
N GLY A 119 17.89 -0.91 -3.55
CA GLY A 119 17.60 -0.68 -2.13
C GLY A 119 17.80 0.77 -1.70
N ASP A 120 18.56 1.57 -2.46
CA ASP A 120 18.75 3.00 -2.22
C ASP A 120 17.46 3.78 -2.55
N ARG A 121 16.83 4.26 -1.49
CA ARG A 121 15.50 4.87 -1.51
C ARG A 121 15.47 6.05 -0.55
N ARG A 122 14.64 7.03 -0.88
CA ARG A 122 14.42 8.22 -0.06
C ARG A 122 12.99 8.31 0.45
N THR A 123 12.83 8.86 1.64
CA THR A 123 11.52 9.05 2.27
C THR A 123 10.80 10.27 1.70
N VAL A 124 9.51 10.12 1.46
CA VAL A 124 8.58 11.17 1.07
C VAL A 124 7.39 11.14 2.03
N ILE A 125 6.78 12.30 2.25
CA ILE A 125 5.55 12.46 3.02
C ILE A 125 4.45 12.96 2.09
N GLY A 126 3.27 12.34 2.15
CA GLY A 126 2.09 12.76 1.40
C GLY A 126 0.88 12.91 2.32
N LYS A 127 0.01 13.87 2.02
CA LYS A 127 -1.25 14.07 2.76
C LYS A 127 -2.24 13.00 2.35
N VAL A 128 -2.93 12.42 3.33
CA VAL A 128 -3.93 11.37 3.10
C VAL A 128 -5.33 11.94 3.32
N THR A 129 -6.21 11.68 2.37
CA THR A 129 -7.65 11.94 2.53
C THR A 129 -8.47 10.74 2.12
N PHE A 130 -9.62 10.57 2.78
CA PHE A 130 -10.59 9.53 2.50
C PHE A 130 -11.92 10.15 2.08
N THR A 131 -12.57 9.56 1.08
CA THR A 131 -13.96 9.82 0.74
C THR A 131 -14.74 8.51 0.74
N GLU A 132 -16.00 8.56 1.15
CA GLU A 132 -16.91 7.41 1.12
C GLU A 132 -17.96 7.63 0.05
N LYS A 133 -18.17 6.63 -0.81
CA LYS A 133 -19.21 6.66 -1.84
C LYS A 133 -19.85 5.28 -1.94
N ASN A 134 -21.16 5.21 -1.73
CA ASN A 134 -21.92 3.95 -1.77
C ASN A 134 -21.37 2.86 -0.83
N GLY A 135 -20.82 3.26 0.33
CA GLY A 135 -20.20 2.33 1.29
C GLY A 135 -18.79 1.84 0.93
N ASP A 136 -18.19 2.32 -0.17
CA ASP A 136 -16.78 2.06 -0.49
C ASP A 136 -15.92 3.27 -0.07
N ILE A 137 -14.73 2.99 0.49
CA ILE A 137 -13.74 4.02 0.85
C ILE A 137 -12.75 4.21 -0.29
N PHE A 138 -12.53 5.47 -0.67
CA PHE A 138 -11.55 5.90 -1.64
C PHE A 138 -10.47 6.73 -0.94
N GLN A 139 -9.22 6.28 -1.04
CA GLN A 139 -8.06 6.98 -0.50
C GLN A 139 -7.36 7.76 -1.62
N THR A 140 -6.87 8.94 -1.28
CA THR A 140 -5.91 9.68 -2.12
C THR A 140 -4.68 10.10 -1.32
N ILE A 141 -3.51 10.04 -1.96
CA ILE A 141 -2.25 10.55 -1.45
C ILE A 141 -1.80 11.72 -2.34
N LYS A 142 -1.59 12.88 -1.72
CA LYS A 142 -1.13 14.11 -2.39
C LYS A 142 0.24 14.54 -1.89
#